data_AF-A0A367ZIF1-F1
#
_entry.id   AF-A0A367ZIF1-F1
#
_cell.length_a   1.000
_cell.length_b   1.000
_cell.length_c   1.000
_cell.angle_alpha   90.00
_cell.angle_beta   90.00
_cell.angle_gamma   90.00
#
_symmetry.space_group_name_H-M   'P 1'
#
loop_
_entity.id
_entity.type
_entity.pdbx_description
1 polymer ?
#
loop_
_entity_poly.entity_id
_entity_poly.type
_entity_poly.pdbx_seq_one_letter_code
_entity_poly.pdbx_strand_id
1 'polypeptide(L)'
;MRTISTWRTLAMVAGMMWVLAASQAVAAKVTPQDLFQAASQLKLAAKEAKALGQALKQAQPDEATIESAVSQVKTLSSQIKNAQAVVARHLRTLPWKTQFWFEGPLTHIDLILEQLPFILATDRDLINASGTLKTLSEVLENLQGEVRYMAQRAADYAS
;
A
#
# COMPACT_ATOMS: atom_id res chain seq x y z
N MET A 1 16.93 -34.02 14.55
CA MET A 1 15.86 -33.82 13.54
C MET A 1 16.01 -32.43 12.95
N ARG A 2 16.25 -32.31 11.63
CA ARG A 2 16.49 -31.03 10.94
C ARG A 2 15.15 -30.36 10.58
N THR A 3 14.84 -29.24 11.25
CA THR A 3 13.76 -28.30 10.93
C THR A 3 14.09 -27.49 9.66
N ILE A 4 14.18 -28.15 8.51
CA ILE A 4 14.46 -27.49 7.20
C ILE A 4 13.19 -27.32 6.34
N SER A 5 12.04 -27.84 6.78
CA SER A 5 10.86 -27.95 5.90
C SER A 5 9.82 -26.83 6.03
N THR A 6 9.72 -26.09 7.12
CA THR A 6 8.55 -25.21 7.35
C THR A 6 8.55 -23.98 6.46
N TRP A 7 9.68 -23.29 6.32
CA TRP A 7 9.74 -22.04 5.53
C TRP A 7 9.59 -22.26 4.02
N ARG A 8 10.14 -23.35 3.47
CA ARG A 8 10.00 -23.68 2.05
C ARG A 8 8.58 -24.13 1.70
N THR A 9 7.94 -24.90 2.59
CA THR A 9 6.55 -25.29 2.41
C THR A 9 5.62 -24.09 2.54
N LEU A 10 5.86 -23.17 3.49
CA LEU A 10 5.10 -21.92 3.58
C LEU A 10 5.28 -21.04 2.35
N ALA A 11 6.49 -20.90 1.82
CA ALA A 11 6.76 -20.14 0.59
C ALA A 11 6.13 -20.78 -0.65
N MET A 12 6.14 -22.12 -0.75
CA MET A 12 5.46 -22.85 -1.84
C MET A 12 3.93 -22.73 -1.74
N VAL A 13 3.37 -22.85 -0.54
CA VAL A 13 1.92 -22.69 -0.32
C VAL A 13 1.50 -21.25 -0.61
N ALA A 14 2.25 -20.26 -0.14
CA ALA A 14 2.04 -18.86 -0.48
C ALA A 14 2.09 -18.67 -2.01
N GLY A 15 3.15 -19.16 -2.68
CA GLY A 15 3.30 -19.08 -4.13
C GLY A 15 2.17 -19.76 -4.91
N MET A 16 1.73 -20.95 -4.51
CA MET A 16 0.59 -21.65 -5.13
C MET A 16 -0.73 -20.91 -4.93
N MET A 17 -0.93 -20.28 -3.76
CA MET A 17 -2.12 -19.46 -3.53
C MET A 17 -2.10 -18.16 -4.34
N TRP A 18 -0.92 -17.55 -4.54
CA TRP A 18 -0.75 -16.41 -5.44
C TRP A 18 -1.07 -16.77 -6.90
N VAL A 19 -0.65 -17.96 -7.34
CA VAL A 19 -0.96 -18.51 -8.67
C VAL A 19 -2.47 -18.74 -8.87
N LEU A 20 -3.13 -19.31 -7.86
CA LEU A 20 -4.58 -19.52 -7.86
C LEU A 20 -5.38 -18.23 -7.84
N ALA A 21 -4.87 -17.20 -7.16
CA ALA A 21 -5.46 -15.87 -7.20
C ALA A 21 -5.30 -15.23 -8.58
N ALA A 22 -4.07 -15.18 -9.09
CA ALA A 22 -3.78 -14.57 -10.39
C ALA A 22 -4.60 -15.17 -11.54
N SER A 23 -4.80 -16.49 -11.56
CA SER A 23 -5.62 -17.16 -12.58
C SER A 23 -7.12 -16.85 -12.47
N GLN A 24 -7.67 -16.72 -11.26
CA GLN A 24 -9.09 -16.36 -11.04
C GLN A 24 -9.37 -14.87 -11.30
N ALA A 25 -8.39 -14.02 -11.03
CA ALA A 25 -8.40 -12.61 -11.40
C ALA A 25 -8.55 -12.36 -12.90
N VAL A 26 -7.82 -13.12 -13.72
CA VAL A 26 -7.95 -13.10 -15.19
C VAL A 26 -9.35 -13.55 -15.60
N ALA A 27 -9.89 -14.60 -14.95
CA ALA A 27 -11.26 -15.06 -15.20
C ALA A 27 -12.33 -14.01 -14.82
N ALA A 28 -12.04 -13.11 -13.87
CA ALA A 28 -12.93 -12.01 -13.47
C ALA A 28 -12.84 -10.77 -14.38
N LYS A 29 -12.14 -10.84 -15.52
CA LYS A 29 -11.91 -9.73 -16.48
C LYS A 29 -11.20 -8.51 -15.88
N VAL A 30 -10.49 -8.66 -14.77
CA VAL A 30 -9.62 -7.59 -14.26
C VAL A 30 -8.32 -7.63 -15.04
N THR A 31 -7.96 -6.52 -15.68
CA THR A 31 -6.76 -6.53 -16.52
C THR A 31 -5.51 -6.44 -15.64
N PRO A 32 -4.44 -7.19 -15.95
CA PRO A 32 -3.14 -6.99 -15.29
C PRO A 32 -2.67 -5.53 -15.33
N GLN A 33 -3.12 -4.78 -16.33
CA GLN A 33 -2.89 -3.35 -16.52
C GLN A 33 -3.43 -2.50 -15.36
N ASP A 34 -4.63 -2.80 -14.85
CA ASP A 34 -5.23 -2.08 -13.71
C ASP A 34 -4.37 -2.23 -12.44
N LEU A 35 -3.82 -3.42 -12.22
CA LEU A 35 -2.92 -3.68 -11.11
C LEU A 35 -1.55 -3.01 -11.29
N PHE A 36 -1.00 -3.00 -12.50
CA PHE A 36 0.23 -2.25 -12.78
C PHE A 36 0.02 -0.75 -12.56
N GLN A 37 -1.14 -0.22 -12.95
CA GLN A 37 -1.50 1.17 -12.71
C GLN A 37 -1.66 1.45 -11.21
N ALA A 38 -2.35 0.59 -10.46
CA ALA A 38 -2.48 0.73 -9.01
C ALA A 38 -1.12 0.65 -8.30
N ALA A 39 -0.25 -0.29 -8.68
CA ALA A 39 1.12 -0.39 -8.17
C ALA A 39 1.94 0.88 -8.49
N SER A 40 1.79 1.44 -9.69
CA SER A 40 2.43 2.71 -10.05
C SER A 40 1.95 3.87 -9.18
N GLN A 41 0.63 3.98 -8.95
CA GLN A 41 0.04 4.98 -8.08
C GLN A 41 0.54 4.85 -6.63
N LEU A 42 0.60 3.63 -6.09
CA LEU A 42 1.16 3.37 -4.77
C LEU A 42 2.64 3.75 -4.67
N LYS A 43 3.44 3.48 -5.73
CA LYS A 43 4.84 3.91 -5.80
C LYS A 43 4.99 5.42 -5.76
N LEU A 44 4.12 6.13 -6.47
CA LEU A 44 4.14 7.58 -6.57
C LEU A 44 3.72 8.20 -5.23
N ALA A 45 2.65 7.68 -4.62
CA ALA A 45 2.23 8.06 -3.27
C ALA A 45 3.31 7.77 -2.22
N ALA A 46 4.02 6.65 -2.28
CA ALA A 46 5.13 6.37 -1.36
C ALA A 46 6.25 7.43 -1.47
N LYS A 47 6.61 7.82 -2.69
CA LYS A 47 7.59 8.88 -2.92
C LYS A 47 7.12 10.22 -2.39
N GLU A 48 5.87 10.58 -2.62
CA GLU A 48 5.28 11.82 -2.12
C GLU A 48 5.22 11.84 -0.59
N ALA A 49 4.80 10.74 0.05
CA ALA A 49 4.81 10.59 1.50
C ALA A 49 6.22 10.78 2.09
N LYS A 50 7.22 10.15 1.47
CA LYS A 50 8.63 10.29 1.87
C LYS A 50 9.15 11.72 1.70
N ALA A 51 8.83 12.35 0.57
CA ALA A 51 9.24 13.73 0.29
C ALA A 51 8.60 14.71 1.29
N LEU A 52 7.30 14.55 1.57
CA LEU A 52 6.59 15.34 2.58
C LEU A 52 7.18 15.12 3.97
N GLY A 53 7.46 13.87 4.35
CA GLY A 53 8.07 13.55 5.64
C GLY A 53 9.45 14.20 5.79
N GLN A 54 10.26 14.23 4.72
CA GLN A 54 11.55 14.92 4.72
C GLN A 54 11.41 16.44 4.81
N ALA A 55 10.45 17.03 4.09
CA ALA A 55 10.17 18.46 4.15
C ALA A 55 9.74 18.88 5.56
N LEU A 56 8.83 18.13 6.18
CA LEU A 56 8.35 18.39 7.54
C LEU A 56 9.45 18.28 8.60
N LYS A 57 10.39 17.35 8.42
CA LYS A 57 11.53 17.20 9.33
C LYS A 57 12.44 18.45 9.36
N GLN A 58 12.50 19.19 8.25
CA GLN A 58 13.35 20.36 8.09
C GLN A 58 12.59 21.67 8.28
N ALA A 59 11.26 21.62 8.35
CA ALA A 59 10.41 22.79 8.43
C ALA A 59 10.23 23.28 9.88
N GLN A 60 9.96 24.57 10.01
CA GLN A 60 9.57 25.17 11.28
C GLN A 60 8.04 25.04 11.42
N PRO A 61 7.51 24.72 12.62
CA PRO A 61 6.07 24.59 12.82
C PRO A 61 5.40 25.97 12.86
N ASP A 62 5.05 26.49 11.69
CA ASP A 62 4.16 27.64 11.53
C ASP A 62 2.82 27.22 10.91
N GLU A 63 1.82 28.07 11.06
CA GLU A 63 0.44 27.78 10.67
C GLU A 63 0.30 27.51 9.16
N ALA A 64 1.03 28.26 8.32
CA ALA A 64 0.99 28.05 6.87
C ALA A 64 1.64 26.73 6.46
N THR A 65 2.76 26.35 7.10
CA THR A 65 3.39 25.04 6.89
C THR A 65 2.45 23.90 7.29
N ILE A 66 1.78 24.02 8.43
CA ILE A 66 0.84 23.00 8.93
C ILE A 66 -0.37 22.87 7.99
N GLU A 67 -0.99 23.97 7.58
CA GLU A 67 -2.13 23.95 6.65
C GLU A 67 -1.74 23.33 5.29
N SER A 68 -0.58 23.72 4.76
CA SER A 68 -0.03 23.14 3.53
C SER A 68 0.20 21.64 3.68
N ALA A 69 0.79 21.19 4.79
CA ALA A 69 1.03 19.78 5.06
C ALA A 69 -0.28 18.99 5.18
N VAL A 70 -1.29 19.52 5.88
CA VAL A 70 -2.62 18.89 6.00
C VAL A 70 -3.28 18.76 4.61
N SER A 71 -3.18 19.79 3.77
CA SER A 71 -3.71 19.75 2.40
C SER A 71 -3.02 18.68 1.54
N GLN A 72 -1.69 18.60 1.63
CA GLN A 72 -0.91 17.58 0.93
C GLN A 72 -1.25 16.17 1.43
N VAL A 73 -1.39 15.96 2.75
CA VAL A 73 -1.83 14.68 3.33
C VAL A 73 -3.22 14.28 2.84
N LYS A 74 -4.17 15.22 2.73
CA LYS A 74 -5.52 14.93 2.19
C LYS A 74 -5.47 14.50 0.72
N THR A 75 -4.63 15.15 -0.07
CA THR A 75 -4.42 14.79 -1.48
C THR A 75 -3.81 13.39 -1.59
N LEU A 76 -2.76 13.13 -0.82
CA LEU A 76 -2.09 11.83 -0.74
C LEU A 76 -3.07 10.72 -0.30
N SER A 77 -3.86 10.97 0.74
CA SER A 77 -4.88 10.05 1.24
C SER A 77 -5.89 9.67 0.14
N SER A 78 -6.33 10.65 -0.64
CA SER A 78 -7.27 10.42 -1.74
C SER A 78 -6.65 9.55 -2.85
N GLN A 79 -5.39 9.81 -3.21
CA GLN A 79 -4.68 8.98 -4.18
C GLN A 79 -4.49 7.54 -3.69
N ILE A 80 -4.08 7.37 -2.43
CA ILE A 80 -3.87 6.06 -1.82
C ILE A 80 -5.19 5.28 -1.76
N LYS A 81 -6.29 5.90 -1.31
CA LYS A 81 -7.62 5.27 -1.26
C LYS A 81 -8.11 4.82 -2.64
N ASN A 82 -7.83 5.60 -3.69
CA ASN A 82 -8.17 5.21 -5.06
C ASN A 82 -7.39 3.96 -5.50
N ALA A 83 -6.08 3.92 -5.23
CA ALA A 83 -5.26 2.76 -5.54
C ALA A 83 -5.67 1.52 -4.71
N GLN A 84 -5.92 1.70 -3.41
CA GLN A 84 -6.44 0.65 -2.52
C GLN A 84 -7.80 0.14 -3.01
N ALA A 85 -8.69 0.99 -3.52
CA ALA A 85 -9.98 0.55 -4.04
C ALA A 85 -9.84 -0.36 -5.26
N VAL A 86 -8.88 -0.09 -6.15
CA VAL A 86 -8.56 -0.98 -7.30
C VAL A 86 -8.03 -2.31 -6.79
N VAL A 87 -7.08 -2.29 -5.84
CA VAL A 87 -6.52 -3.51 -5.24
C VAL A 87 -7.60 -4.30 -4.49
N ALA A 88 -8.45 -3.66 -3.69
CA ALA A 88 -9.54 -4.28 -2.95
C ALA A 88 -10.61 -4.89 -3.85
N ARG A 89 -10.99 -4.21 -4.95
CA ARG A 89 -11.87 -4.79 -5.97
C ARG A 89 -11.28 -6.07 -6.53
N HIS A 90 -9.97 -6.08 -6.79
CA HIS A 90 -9.28 -7.27 -7.25
C HIS A 90 -9.30 -8.38 -6.20
N LEU A 91 -8.98 -8.08 -4.95
CA LEU A 91 -8.97 -9.06 -3.85
C LEU A 91 -10.32 -9.75 -3.63
N ARG A 92 -11.43 -9.03 -3.84
CA ARG A 92 -12.78 -9.61 -3.75
C ARG A 92 -13.06 -10.65 -4.84
N THR A 93 -12.36 -10.60 -5.96
CA THR A 93 -12.46 -11.61 -7.03
C THR A 93 -11.61 -12.84 -6.76
N LEU A 94 -10.76 -12.80 -5.74
CA LEU A 94 -9.85 -13.88 -5.39
C LEU A 94 -10.41 -14.76 -4.27
N PRO A 95 -9.96 -16.03 -4.18
CA PRO A 95 -10.31 -16.90 -3.07
C PRO A 95 -10.00 -16.25 -1.72
N TRP A 96 -10.89 -16.44 -0.75
CA TRP A 96 -10.80 -15.90 0.62
C TRP A 96 -9.41 -16.05 1.28
N LYS A 97 -8.67 -17.11 0.95
CA LYS A 97 -7.32 -17.35 1.48
C LYS A 97 -6.25 -16.34 1.03
N THR A 98 -6.50 -15.58 -0.04
CA THR A 98 -5.62 -14.52 -0.55
C THR A 98 -6.03 -13.12 -0.11
N GLN A 99 -7.27 -12.95 0.37
CA GLN A 99 -7.75 -11.69 0.96
C GLN A 99 -7.00 -11.35 2.25
N PHE A 100 -6.64 -12.37 3.03
CA PHE A 100 -5.91 -12.25 4.30
C PHE A 100 -4.53 -11.58 4.19
N TRP A 101 -3.90 -11.65 3.02
CA TRP A 101 -2.54 -11.13 2.80
C TRP A 101 -2.51 -9.61 2.69
N PHE A 102 -3.62 -9.02 2.23
CA PHE A 102 -3.72 -7.58 1.97
C PHE A 102 -4.50 -6.84 3.04
N GLU A 103 -5.33 -7.53 3.82
CA GLU A 103 -6.15 -6.93 4.87
C GLU A 103 -5.29 -6.20 5.92
N GLY A 104 -4.16 -6.79 6.33
CA GLY A 104 -3.22 -6.17 7.27
C GLY A 104 -2.60 -4.87 6.74
N PRO A 105 -1.88 -4.89 5.60
CA PRO A 105 -1.30 -3.69 5.01
C PRO A 105 -2.33 -2.59 4.69
N LEU A 106 -3.50 -2.96 4.17
CA LEU A 106 -4.57 -2.00 3.84
C LEU A 106 -5.13 -1.32 5.09
N THR A 107 -5.42 -2.10 6.14
CA THR A 107 -5.90 -1.56 7.42
C THR A 107 -4.87 -0.66 8.08
N HIS A 108 -3.59 -1.03 8.00
CA HIS A 108 -2.51 -0.22 8.57
C HIS A 108 -2.36 1.13 7.84
N ILE A 109 -2.47 1.13 6.51
CA ILE A 109 -2.50 2.37 5.72
C ILE A 109 -3.68 3.26 6.14
N ASP A 110 -4.88 2.69 6.28
CA ASP A 110 -6.08 3.44 6.65
C ASP A 110 -5.92 4.11 8.02
N LEU A 111 -5.41 3.37 9.02
CA LEU A 111 -5.09 3.90 10.34
C LEU A 111 -4.10 5.08 10.28
N ILE A 112 -3.03 4.95 9.48
CA ILE A 112 -2.04 6.01 9.32
C ILE A 112 -2.67 7.26 8.67
N LEU A 113 -3.49 7.06 7.64
CA LEU A 113 -4.16 8.15 6.92
C LEU A 113 -5.19 8.89 7.78
N GLU A 114 -5.82 8.20 8.73
CA GLU A 114 -6.74 8.81 9.70
C GLU A 114 -6.00 9.61 10.78
N GLN A 115 -4.82 9.15 11.22
CA GLN A 115 -4.03 9.79 12.27
C GLN A 115 -3.25 11.02 11.78
N LEU A 116 -2.72 11.00 10.56
CA LEU A 116 -1.86 12.06 10.03
C LEU A 116 -2.47 13.48 10.08
N PRO A 117 -3.75 13.69 9.67
CA PRO A 117 -4.38 15.00 9.78
C PRO A 117 -4.49 15.48 11.23
N PHE A 118 -4.71 14.56 12.18
CA PHE A 118 -4.82 14.90 13.60
C PHE A 118 -3.48 15.32 14.18
N ILE A 119 -2.40 14.58 13.89
CA ILE A 119 -1.04 14.89 14.35
C ILE A 119 -0.60 16.27 13.83
N LEU A 120 -0.92 16.58 12.57
CA LEU A 120 -0.57 17.86 11.95
C LEU A 120 -1.44 19.01 12.46
N ALA A 121 -2.77 18.87 12.50
CA ALA A 121 -3.68 19.97 12.81
C ALA A 121 -3.83 20.24 14.31
N THR A 122 -3.77 19.20 15.15
CA THR A 122 -4.05 19.27 16.59
C THR A 122 -2.76 19.30 17.40
N ASP A 123 -1.92 18.27 17.23
CA ASP A 123 -0.67 18.15 18.02
C ASP A 123 0.43 19.08 17.49
N ARG A 124 0.31 19.51 16.22
CA ARG A 124 1.29 20.34 15.50
C ARG A 124 2.71 19.75 15.55
N ASP A 125 2.80 18.43 15.70
CA ASP A 125 4.06 17.71 15.86
C ASP A 125 4.59 17.27 14.50
N LEU A 126 5.44 18.11 13.91
CA LEU A 126 6.05 17.83 12.61
C LEU A 126 7.03 16.65 12.65
N ILE A 127 7.63 16.36 13.82
CA ILE A 127 8.59 15.25 13.97
C ILE A 127 7.81 13.93 13.96
N ASN A 128 6.73 13.85 14.74
CA ASN A 128 5.88 12.67 14.74
C ASN A 128 5.21 12.48 13.38
N ALA A 129 4.66 13.55 12.78
CA ALA A 129 4.09 13.47 11.43
C ALA A 129 5.11 13.00 10.38
N SER A 130 6.35 13.48 10.45
CA SER A 130 7.45 13.00 9.60
C SER A 130 7.73 11.50 9.80
N GLY A 131 7.76 11.03 11.05
CA GLY A 131 7.89 9.61 11.39
C GLY A 131 6.75 8.77 10.82
N THR A 132 5.51 9.21 11.02
CA THR A 132 4.31 8.55 10.49
C THR A 132 4.29 8.51 8.96
N LEU A 133 4.69 9.58 8.28
CA LEU A 133 4.83 9.60 6.81
C LEU A 133 5.92 8.67 6.29
N LYS A 134 7.01 8.52 7.04
CA LYS A 134 8.04 7.52 6.72
C LYS A 134 7.48 6.10 6.83
N THR A 135 6.76 5.79 7.91
CA THR A 135 6.08 4.49 8.06
C THR A 135 5.07 4.27 6.93
N LEU A 136 4.27 5.29 6.58
CA LEU A 136 3.35 5.21 5.45
C LEU A 136 4.08 4.87 4.14
N SER A 137 5.20 5.54 3.85
CA SER A 137 6.02 5.25 2.67
C SER A 137 6.49 3.79 2.65
N GLU A 138 6.97 3.26 3.78
CA GLU A 138 7.47 1.88 3.88
C GLU A 138 6.34 0.85 3.65
N VAL A 139 5.16 1.09 4.23
CA VAL A 139 3.99 0.21 4.04
C VAL A 139 3.48 0.28 2.59
N LEU A 140 3.45 1.47 1.98
CA LEU A 140 3.07 1.64 0.57
C LEU A 140 4.07 0.98 -0.39
N GLU A 141 5.37 1.06 -0.12
CA GLU A 141 6.39 0.36 -0.92
C GLU A 141 6.22 -1.17 -0.84
N ASN A 142 5.92 -1.70 0.34
CA ASN A 142 5.64 -3.13 0.50
C ASN A 142 4.38 -3.55 -0.28
N LEU A 143 3.27 -2.83 -0.08
CA LEU A 143 2.03 -3.09 -0.81
C LEU A 143 2.22 -2.97 -2.33
N GLN A 144 2.98 -1.97 -2.79
CA GLN A 144 3.34 -1.83 -4.21
C GLN A 144 4.06 -3.06 -4.73
N GLY A 145 5.02 -3.61 -3.98
CA GLY A 145 5.73 -4.84 -4.32
C GLY A 145 4.80 -6.02 -4.51
N GLU A 146 3.86 -6.20 -3.57
CA GLU A 146 2.86 -7.26 -3.61
C GLU A 146 1.90 -7.10 -4.80
N VAL A 147 1.34 -5.90 -5.01
CA VAL A 147 0.42 -5.62 -6.12
C VAL A 147 1.12 -5.80 -7.47
N ARG A 148 2.39 -5.40 -7.59
CA ARG A 148 3.18 -5.62 -8.82
C ARG A 148 3.45 -7.11 -9.06
N TYR A 149 3.73 -7.87 -8.01
CA TYR A 149 3.91 -9.32 -8.12
C TYR A 149 2.63 -9.98 -8.63
N MET A 150 1.46 -9.58 -8.13
CA MET A 150 0.17 -10.05 -8.65
C MET A 150 -0.03 -9.69 -10.11
N ALA A 151 0.22 -8.44 -10.48
CA ALA A 151 0.06 -7.96 -11.85
C ALA A 151 0.89 -8.81 -12.82
N GLN A 152 2.14 -9.10 -12.46
CA GLN A 152 3.02 -9.96 -13.25
C GLN A 152 2.47 -11.39 -13.36
N ARG A 153 2.06 -12.00 -12.25
CA ARG A 153 1.49 -13.35 -12.29
C ARG A 153 0.22 -13.42 -13.11
N ALA A 154 -0.67 -12.43 -12.99
CA ALA A 154 -1.89 -12.36 -13.79
C ALA A 154 -1.58 -12.22 -15.29
N ALA A 155 -0.55 -11.45 -15.65
CA ALA A 155 -0.09 -11.35 -17.04
C ALA A 155 0.45 -12.70 -17.56
N ASP A 156 1.26 -13.40 -16.76
CA ASP A 156 1.82 -14.71 -17.13
C ASP A 156 0.74 -15.79 -17.36
N TYR A 157 -0.45 -15.66 -16.75
CA TYR A 157 -1.58 -16.57 -16.94
C TYR A 157 -2.55 -16.16 -18.06
N ALA A 158 -2.42 -14.94 -18.59
CA ALA A 158 -3.26 -14.42 -19.67
C ALA A 158 -2.64 -14.64 -21.07
N SER A 159 -1.35 -14.99 -21.13
CA SER A 159 -0.60 -15.36 -22.34
C SER A 159 -0.66 -16.85 -22.64
#